data_AF-A0A7W3Z4B4-F1
#
_entry.id   AF-A0A7W3Z4B4-F1
#
_cell.length_a   1.000
_cell.length_b   1.000
_cell.length_c   1.000
_cell.angle_alpha   90.00
_cell.angle_beta   90.00
_cell.angle_gamma   90.00
#
_symmetry.space_group_name_H-M   'P 1'
#
loop_
_entity.id
_entity.type
_entity.pdbx_description
1 polymer ?
#
loop_
_entity_poly.entity_id
_entity_poly.type
_entity_poly.pdbx_seq_one_letter_code
_entity_poly.pdbx_strand_id
1 'polypeptide(L)' 'MNDRKSFEHVETKYTLYDDYVLVMMEFRGKNAYEAMVLNQVRAKVGYNCEVLEIVK' A
#
# COMPACT_ATOMS: atom_id res chain seq x y z
N MET A 1 -7.22 -1.84 9.06
CA MET A 1 -6.43 -2.68 9.99
C MET A 1 -6.66 -2.19 11.40
N ASN A 2 -7.01 -3.08 12.34
CA ASN A 2 -7.24 -2.71 13.74
C ASN A 2 -6.03 -3.02 14.64
N ASP A 3 -5.19 -3.98 14.24
CA ASP A 3 -3.97 -4.36 14.97
C ASP A 3 -2.73 -4.11 14.10
N ARG A 4 -1.90 -3.13 14.48
CA ARG A 4 -0.66 -2.80 13.75
C ARG A 4 0.39 -3.92 13.80
N LYS A 5 0.40 -4.75 14.85
CA LYS A 5 1.36 -5.84 15.00
C LYS A 5 1.08 -7.00 14.04
N SER A 6 -0.12 -7.04 13.49
CA SER A 6 -0.53 -8.03 12.50
C SER A 6 -0.12 -7.68 11.06
N PHE A 7 0.56 -6.56 10.84
CA PHE A 7 1.03 -6.17 9.51
C PHE A 7 2.03 -7.21 8.97
N GLU A 8 1.71 -7.73 7.79
CA GLU A 8 2.58 -8.64 7.05
C GLU A 8 2.64 -8.15 5.61
N HIS A 9 3.83 -7.76 5.14
CA HIS A 9 4.04 -7.38 3.75
C HIS A 9 3.89 -8.60 2.84
N VAL A 10 3.19 -8.44 1.71
CA VAL A 10 3.02 -9.50 0.71
C VAL A 10 3.83 -9.18 -0.54
N GLU A 11 3.55 -8.03 -1.17
CA GLU A 11 4.18 -7.65 -2.42
C GLU A 11 4.14 -6.13 -2.58
N THR A 12 5.15 -5.59 -3.27
CA THR A 12 5.11 -4.21 -3.77
C THR A 12 5.42 -4.21 -5.26
N LYS A 13 4.52 -3.60 -6.05
CA LYS A 13 4.66 -3.40 -7.49
C LYS A 13 4.84 -1.92 -7.79
N TYR A 14 5.60 -1.65 -8.86
CA TYR A 14 5.88 -0.31 -9.33
C TYR A 14 5.47 -0.19 -10.80
N THR A 15 4.83 0.91 -11.15
CA THR A 15 4.54 1.25 -12.55
C THR A 15 5.03 2.66 -12.80
N LEU A 16 5.93 2.82 -13.76
CA LEU A 16 6.46 4.12 -14.17
C LEU A 16 5.47 4.77 -15.13
N TYR A 17 5.11 6.01 -14.85
CA TYR A 17 4.43 6.94 -15.76
C TYR A 17 5.39 8.11 -16.04
N ASP A 18 5.04 8.98 -17.00
CA ASP A 18 5.91 10.08 -17.41
C ASP A 18 6.19 11.09 -16.27
N ASP A 19 5.18 11.36 -15.42
CA ASP A 19 5.27 12.38 -14.37
C ASP A 19 5.34 11.83 -12.93
N TYR A 20 5.11 10.53 -12.75
CA TYR A 20 5.08 9.90 -11.43
C TYR A 20 5.30 8.38 -11.48
N VAL A 21 5.55 7.79 -10.31
CA VAL A 21 5.59 6.34 -10.11
C VAL A 21 4.34 5.92 -9.34
N LEU A 22 3.58 4.98 -9.87
CA LEU A 22 2.51 4.32 -9.11
C LEU A 22 3.13 3.19 -8.28
N VAL A 23 3.04 3.33 -6.96
CA VAL A 23 3.42 2.30 -5.99
C VAL A 23 2.16 1.59 -5.55
N MET A 24 2.12 0.27 -5.67
CA MET A 24 1.03 -0.56 -5.17
C MET A 24 1.59 -1.58 -4.19
N MET A 25 1.11 -1.56 -2.95
CA MET A 25 1.54 -2.48 -1.90
C MET A 25 0.36 -3.33 -1.43
N GLU A 26 0.56 -4.63 -1.48
CA GLU A 26 -0.30 -5.61 -0.86
C GLU A 26 0.26 -6.01 0.50
N PHE A 27 -0.62 -6.07 1.51
CA PHE A 27 -0.26 -6.46 2.85
C PHE A 27 -1.41 -7.17 3.53
N ARG A 28 -1.12 -8.08 4.45
CA ARG A 28 -2.12 -8.67 5.33
C ARG A 28 -2.15 -7.93 6.67
N GLY A 29 -3.32 -7.92 7.28
CA GLY A 29 -3.51 -7.42 8.63
C GLY A 29 -4.86 -7.84 9.20
N LYS A 30 -4.94 -7.94 10.51
CA LYS A 30 -6.18 -8.22 11.23
C LYS A 30 -7.15 -7.06 11.12
N ASN A 31 -8.39 -7.38 10.77
CA ASN A 31 -9.50 -6.44 10.78
C ASN A 31 -10.10 -6.31 12.20
N ALA A 32 -11.23 -5.62 12.33
CA ALA A 32 -11.91 -5.42 13.61
C ALA A 32 -12.47 -6.73 14.24
N TYR A 33 -12.55 -7.81 13.46
CA TYR A 33 -13.04 -9.13 13.86
C TYR A 33 -11.90 -10.15 14.04
N GLU A 34 -10.67 -9.68 14.23
CA GLU A 34 -9.45 -10.49 14.40
C GLU A 34 -9.06 -11.40 13.22
N ALA A 35 -9.83 -11.38 12.12
CA ALA A 35 -9.54 -12.15 10.92
C ALA A 35 -8.41 -11.51 10.11
N MET A 36 -7.50 -12.35 9.60
CA MET A 36 -6.41 -11.91 8.73
C MET A 36 -6.92 -11.65 7.31
N VAL A 37 -6.81 -10.41 6.84
CA VAL A 37 -7.35 -9.96 5.54
C VAL A 37 -6.24 -9.41 4.66
N LEU A 38 -6.26 -9.73 3.36
CA LEU A 38 -5.40 -9.11 2.36
C LEU A 38 -5.94 -7.71 2.01
N ASN A 39 -5.10 -6.71 2.16
CA ASN A 39 -5.38 -5.31 1.86
C ASN A 39 -4.41 -4.81 0.79
N GLN A 40 -4.83 -3.76 0.10
CA GLN A 40 -4.01 -3.09 -0.90
C GLN A 40 -4.05 -1.59 -0.66
N VAL A 41 -2.90 -0.93 -0.78
CA VAL A 41 -2.79 0.53 -0.85
C VAL A 41 -2.05 0.90 -2.12
N ARG A 42 -2.50 1.99 -2.76
CA ARG A 42 -1.89 2.52 -3.98
C ARG A 42 -1.55 3.98 -3.75
N ALA A 43 -0.39 4.41 -4.22
CA ALA A 43 0.03 5.80 -4.11
C ALA A 43 0.77 6.25 -5.37
N LYS A 44 0.50 7.48 -5.81
CA LYS A 44 1.33 8.18 -6.78
C LYS A 44 2.48 8.83 -6.02
N VAL A 45 3.69 8.60 -6.50
CA VAL A 45 4.92 9.08 -5.87
C VAL A 45 5.73 9.85 -6.91
N GLY A 46 6.21 11.04 -6.55
CA GLY A 46 7.10 11.84 -7.38
C GLY A 46 8.51 11.24 -7.42
N TYR A 47 9.31 11.62 -8.42
CA TYR A 47 10.67 11.07 -8.58
C TYR A 47 11.66 11.45 -7.47
N ASN A 48 11.31 12.44 -6.65
CA ASN A 48 12.04 12.82 -5.43
C ASN A 48 11.49 12.08 -4.18
N CYS A 49 10.72 11.02 -4.37
CA CYS A 49 10.13 10.17 -3.32
C CYS A 49 9.03 10.84 -2.47
N GLU A 50 8.42 11.93 -2.94
CA GLU A 50 7.26 12.53 -2.29
C GLU A 50 5.97 11.78 -2.61
N VAL A 51 5.06 11.64 -1.64
CA VAL A 51 3.73 11.08 -1.89
C VAL A 51 2.84 12.18 -2.45
N LEU A 52 2.45 12.06 -3.72
CA LEU A 52 1.58 13.01 -4.41
C LEU A 52 0.10 12.74 -4.09
N GLU A 53 -0.30 11.46 -4.09
CA GLU A 53 -1.69 11.06 -3.90
C GLU A 53 -1.77 9.63 -3.36
N ILE A 54 -2.68 9.37 -2.41
CA ILE A 54 -3.09 8.01 -2.03
C ILE A 54 -4.36 7.67 -2.81
N VAL A 55 -4.27 6.69 -3.70
CA VAL A 55 -5.37 6.25 -4.56
C VAL A 55 -6.19 5.19 -3.82
N LYS A 56 -7.47 5.49 -3.60
CA LYS A 56 -8.42 4.56 -2.96
C LYS A 56 -8.72 3.33 -3.82
#